data_AF-A0A9E4F1F9-F1
#
_entry.id   AF-A0A9E4F1F9-F1
#
_cell.length_a   1.000
_cell.length_b   1.000
_cell.length_c   1.000
_cell.angle_alpha   90.00
_cell.angle_beta   90.00
_cell.angle_gamma   90.00
#
_symmetry.space_group_name_H-M   'P 1'
#
loop_
_entity.id
_entity.type
_entity.pdbx_description
1 polymer ?
#
loop_
_entity_poly.entity_id
_entity_poly.type
_entity_poly.pdbx_seq_one_letter_code
_entity_poly.pdbx_strand_id
1 'polypeptide(L)'
;ETSRLRLALEASREIGLASGARLTPSFEVGLRYDGGDAETGSGVEVGGGLRYAGSGFTIRVNARGLLAHAESDYEEWGVSGSVLLAPGEGGRGLSMRMGSSWGAPAGGADGLWAGRSAA
;
A
#
# COMPACT_ATOMS: atom_id res chain seq x y z
N GLU A 1 -11.99 -25.04 1.31
CA GLU A 1 -11.51 -23.97 0.40
C GLU A 1 -11.37 -22.66 1.17
N THR A 2 -10.53 -21.72 0.74
CA THR A 2 -10.36 -20.40 1.39
C THR A 2 -10.88 -19.30 0.47
N SER A 3 -11.71 -18.41 1.01
CA SER A 3 -12.32 -17.27 0.32
C SER A 3 -12.07 -15.99 1.12
N ARG A 4 -11.87 -14.87 0.42
CA ARG A 4 -11.67 -13.55 1.02
C ARG A 4 -12.45 -12.51 0.22
N LEU A 5 -13.31 -11.77 0.91
CA LEU A 5 -14.07 -10.64 0.38
C LEU A 5 -13.57 -9.35 1.04
N ARG A 6 -13.38 -8.30 0.24
CA ARG A 6 -12.96 -6.98 0.73
C ARG A 6 -13.86 -5.89 0.17
N LEU A 7 -14.28 -4.97 1.03
CA LEU A 7 -14.97 -3.74 0.66
C LEU A 7 -14.19 -2.56 1.25
N ALA A 8 -13.75 -1.62 0.43
CA ALA A 8 -12.94 -0.49 0.88
C ALA A 8 -13.41 0.84 0.30
N LEU A 9 -13.20 1.90 1.08
CA LEU A 9 -13.36 3.29 0.67
C LEU A 9 -11.99 3.96 0.68
N GLU A 10 -11.62 4.56 -0.45
CA GLU A 10 -10.39 5.34 -0.59
C GLU A 10 -10.71 6.82 -0.74
N ALA A 11 -9.97 7.67 -0.01
CA ALA A 11 -9.96 9.11 -0.18
C ALA A 11 -8.54 9.56 -0.52
N SER A 12 -8.39 10.37 -1.57
CA SER A 12 -7.10 10.98 -1.92
C SER A 12 -7.28 12.41 -2.40
N ARG A 13 -6.23 13.21 -2.28
CA ARG A 13 -6.24 14.59 -2.75
C ARG A 13 -4.88 14.99 -3.28
N GLU A 14 -4.84 15.51 -4.51
CA GLU A 14 -3.63 16.13 -5.04
C GLU A 14 -3.53 17.60 -4.60
N ILE A 15 -2.35 17.97 -4.10
CA ILE A 15 -2.02 19.30 -3.61
C ILE A 15 -0.80 19.79 -4.38
N GLY A 16 -0.97 20.88 -5.13
CA GLY A 16 0.14 21.58 -5.77
C GLY A 16 0.97 22.36 -4.74
N LEU A 17 2.29 22.28 -4.84
CA LEU A 17 3.23 23.02 -4.00
C LEU A 17 3.79 24.23 -4.78
N ALA A 18 4.21 25.27 -4.07
CA ALA A 18 4.81 26.48 -4.68
C ALA A 18 6.06 26.17 -5.53
N SER A 19 6.73 25.05 -5.27
CA SER A 19 7.88 24.57 -6.04
C SER A 19 7.53 23.93 -7.40
N GLY A 20 6.24 23.82 -7.75
CA GLY A 20 5.76 23.08 -8.92
C GLY A 20 5.67 21.57 -8.72
N ALA A 21 6.07 21.07 -7.54
CA ALA A 21 5.86 19.70 -7.13
C ALA A 21 4.40 19.43 -6.73
N ARG A 22 4.04 18.15 -6.67
CA ARG A 22 2.72 17.66 -6.27
C ARG A 22 2.85 16.71 -5.09
N LEU A 23 1.97 16.89 -4.12
CA LEU A 23 1.80 16.01 -2.97
C LEU A 23 0.42 15.38 -3.03
N THR A 24 0.35 14.05 -2.94
CA THR A 24 -0.90 13.30 -2.98
C THR A 24 -0.98 12.40 -1.75
N PRO A 25 -1.54 12.90 -0.63
CA PRO A 25 -2.01 12.04 0.44
C PRO A 25 -3.16 11.15 -0.01
N SER A 26 -3.20 9.93 0.50
CA SER A 26 -4.31 9.00 0.40
C SER A 26 -4.59 8.31 1.73
N PHE A 27 -5.83 7.90 1.90
CA PHE A 27 -6.32 7.18 3.07
C PHE A 27 -7.35 6.14 2.61
N GLU A 28 -7.33 4.97 3.24
CA GLU A 28 -8.23 3.86 2.92
C GLU A 28 -8.78 3.27 4.22
N VAL A 29 -10.07 2.93 4.23
CA VAL A 29 -10.69 2.12 5.29
C VAL A 29 -11.47 1.02 4.62
N GLY A 30 -11.34 -0.20 5.13
CA GLY A 30 -12.00 -1.36 4.56
C GLY A 30 -12.57 -2.31 5.60
N LEU A 31 -13.55 -3.08 5.15
CA LEU A 31 -14.02 -4.29 5.81
C LEU A 31 -13.50 -5.48 5.01
N ARG A 32 -13.03 -6.49 5.71
CA ARG A 32 -12.63 -7.77 5.16
C ARG A 32 -13.50 -8.87 5.77
N TYR A 33 -13.81 -9.88 4.96
CA TYR A 33 -14.38 -11.12 5.43
C TYR A 33 -13.56 -12.28 4.87
N ASP A 34 -13.00 -13.08 5.75
CA ASP A 34 -12.29 -14.31 5.46
C ASP A 34 -13.22 -15.48 5.77
N GLY A 35 -13.30 -16.46 4.88
CA GLY A 35 -14.14 -17.64 5.06
C GLY A 35 -13.47 -18.88 4.51
N GLY A 36 -13.46 -19.97 5.27
CA GLY A 36 -12.87 -21.23 4.86
C GLY A 36 -12.47 -22.11 6.03
N ASP A 37 -11.74 -23.17 5.71
CA ASP A 37 -11.42 -24.24 6.66
C ASP A 37 -10.29 -23.88 7.64
N ALA A 38 -9.56 -22.79 7.39
CA ALA A 38 -8.40 -22.35 8.19
C ALA A 38 -8.72 -21.13 9.07
N GLU A 39 -9.29 -20.07 8.48
CA GLU A 39 -9.68 -18.85 9.19
C GLU A 39 -11.05 -18.39 8.69
N THR A 40 -11.94 -18.04 9.63
CA THR A 40 -13.25 -17.47 9.34
C THR A 40 -13.50 -16.27 10.24
N GLY A 41 -13.68 -15.09 9.65
CA GLY A 41 -13.84 -13.88 10.43
C GLY A 41 -14.10 -12.64 9.59
N SER A 42 -14.52 -11.57 10.28
CA SER A 42 -14.54 -10.24 9.69
C SER A 42 -13.44 -9.38 10.32
N GLY A 43 -12.89 -8.47 9.53
CA GLY A 43 -11.83 -7.58 9.95
C GLY A 43 -12.03 -6.16 9.46
N VAL A 44 -11.43 -5.22 10.18
CA VAL A 44 -11.39 -3.80 9.80
C VAL A 44 -9.96 -3.44 9.42
N GLU A 45 -9.79 -2.97 8.20
CA GLU A 45 -8.50 -2.55 7.65
C GLU A 45 -8.43 -1.04 7.55
N VAL A 46 -7.23 -0.50 7.76
CA VAL A 46 -6.91 0.89 7.46
C VAL A 46 -5.62 0.99 6.68
N GLY A 47 -5.56 1.99 5.81
CA GLY A 47 -4.41 2.27 4.97
C GLY A 47 -4.19 3.77 4.82
N GLY A 48 -2.95 4.15 4.57
CA GLY A 48 -2.57 5.52 4.31
C GLY A 48 -1.38 5.56 3.37
N GLY A 49 -1.37 6.56 2.50
CA GLY A 49 -0.31 6.77 1.53
C GLY A 49 0.07 8.22 1.42
N LEU A 50 1.33 8.46 1.04
CA LEU A 50 1.80 9.76 0.63
C LEU A 50 2.67 9.62 -0.61
N ARG A 51 2.30 10.33 -1.67
CA ARG A 51 3.11 10.47 -2.87
C ARG A 51 3.61 11.90 -3.00
N TYR A 52 4.89 12.05 -3.24
CA TYR A 52 5.49 13.30 -3.68
C TYR A 52 5.99 13.11 -5.12
N ALA A 53 5.76 14.09 -6.00
CA ALA A 53 6.33 14.11 -7.35
C ALA A 53 6.79 15.52 -7.73
N GLY A 54 8.06 15.67 -8.12
CA GLY A 54 8.64 16.95 -8.54
C GLY A 54 9.96 16.73 -9.26
N SER A 55 10.33 17.62 -10.19
CA SER A 55 11.66 17.69 -10.83
C SER A 55 12.31 16.35 -11.18
N GLY A 56 11.57 15.45 -11.83
CA GLY A 56 12.09 14.15 -12.27
C GLY A 56 12.30 13.12 -11.15
N PHE A 57 11.78 13.34 -9.94
CA PHE A 57 11.75 12.36 -8.87
C PHE A 57 10.34 12.14 -8.32
N THR A 58 10.07 10.93 -7.87
CA THR A 58 8.84 10.56 -7.18
C THR A 58 9.16 9.72 -5.97
N ILE A 59 8.58 10.08 -4.83
CA ILE A 59 8.67 9.32 -3.59
C ILE A 59 7.25 8.83 -3.27
N ARG A 60 7.13 7.57 -2.85
CA ARG A 60 5.87 7.01 -2.34
C ARG A 60 6.14 6.29 -1.03
N VAL A 61 5.31 6.55 -0.03
CA VAL A 61 5.24 5.82 1.23
C VAL A 61 3.81 5.33 1.39
N ASN A 62 3.63 4.08 1.78
CA ASN A 62 2.31 3.54 2.14
C ASN A 62 2.42 2.73 3.42
N ALA A 63 1.38 2.79 4.24
CA ALA A 63 1.19 1.93 5.40
C ALA A 63 -0.21 1.32 5.32
N ARG A 64 -0.35 0.09 5.79
CA ARG A 64 -1.62 -0.61 5.96
C ARG A 64 -1.59 -1.47 7.21
N GLY A 65 -2.74 -1.68 7.80
CA GLY A 65 -2.88 -2.58 8.93
C GLY A 65 -4.32 -3.04 9.13
N LEU A 66 -4.46 -4.20 9.75
CA LEU A 66 -5.71 -4.72 10.25
C LEU A 66 -5.86 -4.27 11.71
N LEU A 67 -6.85 -3.44 11.98
CA LEU A 67 -7.08 -2.87 13.32
C LEU A 67 -7.77 -3.83 14.26
N ALA A 68 -8.68 -4.64 13.71
CA ALA A 68 -9.45 -5.61 14.47
C ALA A 68 -9.80 -6.77 13.57
N HIS A 69 -9.72 -7.98 14.10
CA HIS A 69 -10.22 -9.18 13.49
C HIS A 69 -11.08 -9.93 14.51
N ALA A 70 -12.07 -10.68 14.04
CA ALA A 70 -12.92 -11.50 14.92
C ALA A 70 -12.13 -12.55 15.72
N GLU A 71 -10.92 -12.91 15.25
CA GLU A 71 -9.96 -13.72 15.99
C GLU A 71 -8.93 -12.85 16.69
N SER A 72 -8.77 -13.06 18.01
CA SER A 72 -8.04 -12.16 18.90
C SER A 72 -6.51 -12.11 18.70
N ASP A 73 -5.93 -13.14 18.08
CA ASP A 73 -4.47 -13.28 17.88
C ASP A 73 -4.02 -12.90 16.45
N TYR A 74 -4.92 -12.28 15.67
CA TYR A 74 -4.66 -11.95 14.27
C TYR A 74 -4.05 -10.55 14.14
N GLU A 75 -2.74 -10.49 13.89
CA GLU A 75 -2.01 -9.25 13.60
C GLU A 75 -1.56 -9.21 12.13
N GLU A 76 -1.99 -8.20 11.39
CA GLU A 76 -1.50 -7.93 10.04
C GLU A 76 -1.16 -6.45 9.88
N TRP A 77 0.08 -6.15 9.48
CA TRP A 77 0.48 -4.79 9.13
C TRP A 77 1.59 -4.79 8.09
N GLY A 78 1.72 -3.67 7.37
CA GLY A 78 2.81 -3.47 6.43
C GLY A 78 3.08 -2.01 6.10
N VAL A 79 4.34 -1.71 5.85
CA VAL A 79 4.83 -0.41 5.40
C VAL A 79 5.69 -0.61 4.16
N SER A 80 5.55 0.28 3.18
CA SER A 80 6.35 0.28 1.96
C SER A 80 6.84 1.69 1.63
N GLY A 81 8.03 1.76 1.07
CA GLY A 81 8.62 2.99 0.56
C GLY A 81 9.20 2.76 -0.84
N SER A 82 9.10 3.74 -1.72
CA SER A 82 9.79 3.70 -3.01
C SER A 82 10.21 5.08 -3.49
N VAL A 83 11.30 5.10 -4.25
CA VAL A 83 11.83 6.26 -4.95
C VAL A 83 11.96 5.91 -6.42
N LEU A 84 11.48 6.79 -7.29
CA LEU A 84 11.67 6.75 -8.73
C LEU A 84 12.41 8.00 -9.16
N LEU A 85 13.54 7.82 -9.85
CA LEU A 85 14.28 8.87 -10.54
C LEU A 85 14.02 8.69 -12.04
N ALA A 86 13.45 9.71 -12.67
CA ALA A 86 13.14 9.79 -14.09
C ALA A 86 13.35 11.25 -14.58
N PRO A 87 14.63 11.68 -14.73
CA PRO A 87 14.99 13.07 -14.98
C PRO A 87 14.70 13.58 -16.40
N GLY A 88 14.40 12.70 -17.36
CA GLY A 88 14.19 13.12 -18.75
C GLY A 88 12.76 13.58 -19.06
N GLU A 89 12.65 14.60 -19.91
CA GLU A 89 11.37 15.12 -20.37
C GLU A 89 10.64 14.11 -21.27
N GLY A 90 9.36 13.87 -21.00
CA GLY A 90 8.51 13.02 -21.82
C GLY A 90 8.81 11.52 -21.75
N GLY A 91 9.42 11.03 -20.66
CA GLY A 91 9.67 9.60 -20.45
C GLY A 91 10.88 9.04 -21.23
N ARG A 92 11.76 9.91 -21.72
CA ARG A 92 12.99 9.53 -22.43
C ARG A 92 14.18 9.55 -21.48
N GLY A 93 15.13 8.63 -21.64
CA GLY A 93 16.35 8.56 -20.83
C GLY A 93 16.29 7.52 -19.72
N LEU A 94 17.34 7.47 -18.89
CA LEU A 94 17.48 6.48 -17.83
C LEU A 94 16.49 6.75 -16.70
N SER A 95 15.78 5.71 -16.26
CA SER A 95 15.00 5.73 -15.02
C SER A 95 15.50 4.68 -14.04
N MET A 96 15.48 5.00 -12.74
CA MET A 96 15.82 4.06 -11.68
C MET A 96 14.70 4.06 -10.63
N ARG A 97 14.24 2.86 -10.24
CA ARG A 97 13.27 2.66 -9.17
C ARG A 97 13.91 1.83 -8.07
N MET A 98 13.79 2.30 -6.83
CA MET A 98 14.21 1.58 -5.64
C MET A 98 13.02 1.51 -4.68
N GLY A 99 12.79 0.36 -4.06
CA GLY A 99 11.71 0.19 -3.11
C GLY A 99 12.07 -0.81 -2.02
N SER A 100 11.39 -0.67 -0.89
CA SER A 100 11.50 -1.60 0.23
C SER A 100 10.13 -1.74 0.91
N SER A 101 9.92 -2.89 1.54
CA SER A 101 8.67 -3.23 2.23
C SER A 101 8.97 -4.03 3.49
N TRP A 102 8.23 -3.76 4.55
CA TRP A 102 8.29 -4.43 5.85
C TRP A 102 6.88 -4.71 6.33
N GLY A 103 6.70 -5.72 7.18
CA GLY A 103 5.39 -6.03 7.75
C GLY A 103 5.33 -7.40 8.39
N ALA A 104 4.22 -7.66 9.07
CA ALA A 104 3.82 -8.97 9.57
C ALA A 104 2.59 -9.43 8.78
N PRO A 105 2.75 -10.22 7.69
CA PRO A 105 1.61 -10.76 6.96
C PRO A 105 0.99 -11.91 7.76
N ALA A 106 -0.33 -11.90 7.92
CA ALA A 106 -1.06 -13.01 8.50
C ALA A 106 -1.23 -14.13 7.45
N GLY A 107 -0.29 -15.08 7.44
CA GLY A 107 -0.34 -16.29 6.61
C GLY A 107 0.75 -16.38 5.54
N GLY A 108 1.21 -17.62 5.28
CA GLY A 108 2.36 -17.90 4.40
C GLY A 108 2.17 -17.54 2.93
N ALA A 109 0.93 -17.38 2.46
CA ALA A 109 0.62 -16.97 1.09
C ALA A 109 0.74 -15.46 0.87
N ASP A 110 0.44 -14.63 1.89
CA ASP A 110 0.49 -13.16 1.77
C ASP A 110 1.93 -12.62 1.71
N GLY A 111 2.90 -13.36 2.27
CA GLY A 111 4.33 -13.09 2.09
C GLY A 111 4.84 -13.25 0.65
N LEU A 112 4.18 -14.06 -0.18
CA LEU A 112 4.58 -14.28 -1.59
C LEU A 112 4.19 -13.10 -2.51
N TRP A 113 3.16 -12.33 -2.14
CA TRP A 113 2.67 -11.20 -2.93
C TRP A 113 3.38 -9.88 -2.62
N ALA A 114 3.96 -9.74 -1.41
CA ALA A 114 4.81 -8.60 -1.06
C ALA A 114 6.04 -8.47 -2.00
N GLY A 115 6.52 -9.58 -2.57
CA GLY A 115 7.62 -9.62 -3.54
C GLY A 115 7.26 -9.19 -4.97
N ARG A 116 5.97 -9.12 -5.35
CA ARG A 116 5.55 -8.87 -6.75
C ARG A 116 5.14 -7.43 -7.07
N SER A 117 5.18 -6.51 -6.10
CA SER A 117 4.91 -5.07 -6.36
C SER A 117 6.11 -4.31 -6.96
N ALA A 118 7.15 -5.02 -7.36
CA ALA A 118 8.26 -4.53 -8.18
C ALA A 118 8.15 -5.10 -9.60
N ALA A 119 7.19 -4.59 -10.38
CA ALA A 119 7.18 -4.69 -11.83
C ALA A 119 6.66 -3.38 -12.41
#